data_AF-A0A2V8JS53-F1
#
_entry.id   AF-A0A2V8JS53-F1
#
_cell.length_a   1.000
_cell.length_b   1.000
_cell.length_c   1.000
_cell.angle_alpha   90.00
_cell.angle_beta   90.00
_cell.angle_gamma   90.00
#
_symmetry.space_group_name_H-M   'P 1'
#
loop_
_entity.id
_entity.type
_entity.pdbx_description
1 polymer ?
#
loop_
_entity_poly.entity_id
_entity_poly.type
_entity_poly.pdbx_seq_one_letter_code
_entity_poly.pdbx_strand_id
1 'polypeptide(L)' 'MKVRIDKASEVPVCKQLSEQIVFLIATGSLRADDALPSVRQMALRHKIHPNTVSEAYKDLVQ' A
#
# COMPACT_ATOMS: atom_id res chain seq x y z
N MET A 1 -2.11 2.58 10.59
CA MET A 1 -1.82 1.67 9.45
C MET A 1 -0.47 0.96 9.61
N LYS A 2 -0.45 -0.38 9.65
CA LYS A 2 0.76 -1.22 9.62
C LYS A 2 0.73 -2.05 8.33
N VAL A 3 1.68 -1.80 7.43
CA VAL A 3 1.87 -2.56 6.18
C VAL A 3 3.24 -3.23 6.26
N ARG A 4 3.39 -4.43 5.69
CA ARG A 4 4.66 -5.16 5.60
C ARG A 4 4.91 -5.53 4.15
N ILE A 5 6.08 -5.21 3.63
CA ILE A 5 6.44 -5.55 2.26
C ILE A 5 7.53 -6.61 2.31
N ASP A 6 7.31 -7.72 1.61
CA ASP A 6 8.32 -8.75 1.40
C ASP A 6 8.83 -8.69 -0.03
N LYS A 7 10.09 -8.26 -0.21
CA LYS A 7 10.69 -8.14 -1.55
C LYS A 7 11.17 -9.47 -2.13
N ALA A 8 11.22 -10.53 -1.31
CA ALA A 8 11.62 -11.88 -1.74
C ALA A 8 10.42 -12.75 -2.15
N SER A 9 9.20 -12.29 -1.87
CA SER A 9 7.97 -12.97 -2.27
C SER A 9 7.78 -12.95 -3.80
N GLU A 10 7.15 -13.99 -4.33
CA GLU A 10 6.74 -14.07 -5.74
C GLU A 10 5.64 -13.06 -6.08
N VAL A 11 4.96 -12.50 -5.07
CA VAL A 11 3.93 -11.48 -5.26
C VAL A 11 4.60 -10.13 -5.53
N PRO A 12 4.23 -9.42 -6.60
CA PRO A 12 4.75 -8.07 -6.86
C PRO A 12 4.48 -7.11 -5.69
N VAL A 13 5.46 -6.25 -5.37
CA VAL A 13 5.36 -5.29 -4.26
C VAL A 13 4.16 -4.36 -4.37
N CYS A 14 3.79 -3.94 -5.58
CA CYS A 14 2.59 -3.13 -5.83
C CYS A 14 1.32 -3.86 -5.36
N LYS A 15 1.20 -5.13 -5.73
CA LYS A 15 0.06 -5.98 -5.38
C LYS A 15 0.01 -6.29 -3.88
N GLN A 16 1.16 -6.58 -3.27
CA GLN A 16 1.23 -6.76 -1.81
C GLN A 16 0.74 -5.51 -1.06
N LEU A 17 1.05 -4.32 -1.59
CA LEU A 17 0.67 -3.06 -0.99
C LEU A 17 -0.83 -2.79 -1.14
N SER A 18 -1.38 -2.95 -2.36
CA SER A 18 -2.81 -2.74 -2.61
C SER A 18 -3.67 -3.73 -1.81
N GLU A 19 -3.33 -5.03 -1.84
CA GLU A 19 -4.06 -6.07 -1.10
C GLU A 19 -4.08 -5.82 0.41
N GLN A 20 -2.96 -5.37 0.98
CA GLN A 20 -2.91 -5.04 2.41
C GLN A 20 -3.75 -3.80 2.75
N ILE A 21 -3.81 -2.80 1.88
CA ILE A 21 -4.66 -1.63 2.09
C ILE A 21 -6.15 -2.05 2.03
N VAL A 22 -6.53 -2.87 1.04
CA VAL A 22 -7.88 -3.44 0.95
C VAL A 22 -8.21 -4.23 2.22
N PHE A 23 -7.30 -5.05 2.71
CA PHE A 23 -7.49 -5.80 3.95
C PHE A 23 -7.67 -4.90 5.18
N LEU A 24 -6.90 -3.81 5.28
CA LEU A 24 -7.05 -2.84 6.36
C LEU A 24 -8.39 -2.11 6.32
N ILE A 25 -8.90 -1.81 5.12
CA ILE A 25 -10.25 -1.26 4.92
C ILE A 25 -11.31 -2.28 5.34
N ALA A 26 -11.20 -3.51 4.84
CA ALA A 26 -12.15 -4.60 5.13
C ALA A 26 -12.23 -4.96 6.62
N THR A 27 -11.11 -4.86 7.34
CA THR A 27 -11.06 -5.08 8.79
C THR A 27 -11.44 -3.84 9.62
N GLY A 28 -11.75 -2.71 8.98
CA GLY A 28 -12.07 -1.45 9.66
C GLY A 28 -10.87 -0.78 10.35
N SER A 29 -9.65 -1.28 10.09
CA SER A 29 -8.39 -0.68 10.57
C SER A 29 -8.03 0.60 9.81
N LEU A 30 -8.55 0.75 8.60
CA LEU A 30 -8.58 1.98 7.83
C LEU A 30 -10.04 2.31 7.56
N ARG A 31 -10.50 3.48 7.98
CA ARG A 31 -11.89 3.91 7.81
C ARG A 31 -12.02 4.86 6.63
N ALA A 32 -13.26 5.07 6.19
CA ALA A 32 -13.55 6.22 5.33
C ALA A 32 -13.02 7.50 6.01
N ASP A 33 -12.49 8.41 5.20
CA ASP A 33 -11.85 9.67 5.61
C ASP A 33 -10.48 9.54 6.32
N ASP A 34 -9.99 8.32 6.59
CA ASP A 34 -8.60 8.15 7.05
C ASP A 34 -7.61 8.47 5.92
N ALA A 35 -6.68 9.38 6.22
CA ALA A 35 -5.64 9.75 5.27
C ALA A 35 -4.62 8.61 5.08
N LEU A 36 -4.48 8.14 3.84
CA LEU A 36 -3.34 7.32 3.46
C LEU A 36 -2.05 8.16 3.46
N PRO A 37 -0.88 7.57 3.78
CA PRO A 37 0.39 8.24 3.61
C PRO A 37 0.59 8.67 2.16
N SER A 38 1.28 9.79 1.95
CA SER A 38 1.66 10.20 0.60
C SER A 38 2.55 9.13 -0.07
N VAL A 39 2.53 9.10 -1.41
CA VAL A 39 3.36 8.19 -2.22
C VAL A 39 4.82 8.20 -1.77
N ARG A 40 5.38 9.41 -1.53
CA ARG A 40 6.76 9.58 -1.08
C ARG A 40 6.99 9.04 0.33
N GLN A 41 6.09 9.32 1.27
CA GLN A 41 6.22 8.81 2.65
C GLN A 41 6.14 7.28 2.71
N MET A 42 5.24 6.68 1.93
CA MET A 42 5.07 5.24 1.88
C MET A 42 6.28 4.56 1.23
N ALA A 43 6.79 5.14 0.15
CA ALA A 43 8.01 4.69 -0.52
C ALA A 43 9.23 4.73 0.43
N LEU A 44 9.41 5.83 1.17
CA LEU A 44 10.49 5.97 2.15
C LEU A 44 10.39 4.95 3.29
N ARG A 45 9.18 4.76 3.84
CA ARG A 45 8.94 3.84 4.96
C ARG A 45 9.29 2.39 4.60
N HIS A 46 8.97 1.96 3.37
CA HIS A 46 9.19 0.58 2.91
C HIS A 46 10.44 0.42 2.04
N LYS A 47 11.17 1.51 1.79
CA LYS A 47 12.34 1.57 0.88
C LYS A 47 12.01 0.96 -0.49
N ILE A 48 10.88 1.35 -1.08
CA ILE A 48 10.41 0.88 -2.39
C ILE A 48 10.33 2.04 -3.37
N HIS A 49 10.27 1.74 -4.66
CA HIS A 49 10.22 2.77 -5.70
C HIS A 49 8.89 3.56 -5.61
N PRO A 50 8.90 4.91 -5.67
CA PRO A 50 7.66 5.71 -5.61
C PRO A 50 6.64 5.34 -6.69
N ASN A 51 7.09 4.95 -7.88
CA ASN A 51 6.19 4.51 -8.95
C ASN A 51 5.40 3.26 -8.54
N THR A 52 6.01 2.31 -7.83
CA THR A 52 5.34 1.09 -7.35
C THR A 52 4.23 1.42 -6.35
N VAL A 53 4.42 2.44 -5.51
CA VAL A 53 3.38 2.92 -4.59
C VAL A 53 2.27 3.63 -5.37
N SER A 54 2.63 4.47 -6.34
CA SER A 54 1.67 5.17 -7.20
C SER A 54 0.79 4.18 -7.96
N GLU A 55 1.37 3.11 -8.49
CA GLU A 55 0.65 2.01 -9.15
C GLU A 55 -0.30 1.31 -8.18
N ALA A 56 0.17 0.92 -6.99
CA ALA A 56 -0.69 0.31 -5.98
C ALA A 56 -1.86 1.21 -5.54
N TYR A 57 -1.66 2.53 -5.46
CA TYR A 57 -2.75 3.46 -5.12
C TYR A 57 -3.73 3.65 -6.27
N LYS A 58 -3.27 3.60 -7.52
CA LYS A 58 -4.17 3.64 -8.69
C LYS A 58 -5.05 2.41 -8.74
N ASP A 59 -4.51 1.24 -8.44
CA ASP A 59 -5.27 -0.02 -8.38
C ASP A 59 -6.42 0.02 -7.37
N LEU A 60 -6.37 0.87 -6.34
CA LEU A 60 -7.43 1.03 -5.34
C LEU A 60 -8.56 1.97 -5.77
N VAL A 61 -8.32 2.79 -6.80
CA VAL A 61 -9.25 3.84 -7.27
C VAL A 61 -9.98 3.41 -8.55
N GLN A 62 -9.42 2.44 -9.28
CA GLN A 62 -10.05 1.82 -10.46
C GLN A 62 -11.22 0.92 -10.09
#